data_AF-A0A356B4B0-F1
#
_entry.id   AF-A0A356B4B0-F1
#
_cell.length_a   1.000
_cell.length_b   1.000
_cell.length_c   1.000
_cell.angle_alpha   90.00
_cell.angle_beta   90.00
_cell.angle_gamma   90.00
#
_symmetry.space_group_name_H-M   'P 1'
#
loop_
_entity.id
_entity.type
_entity.pdbx_description
1 polymer ?
#
loop_
_entity_poly.entity_id
_entity_poly.type
_entity_poly.pdbx_seq_one_letter_code
_entity_poly.pdbx_strand_id
1 'polypeptide(L)'
;KKVSDHHAVIPTIVAGEADLSALPAGEREVLKLVCRQVLMAVSEAHCYMEASVVMDCGGTFFTAKGRTVTKPGWKTYIDKEQRDKSLPNLAENSVLTPDEVSIKEGQTTPPKHYTEDTLLSA
;
A
#
# COMPACT_ATOMS: atom_id res chain seq x y z
N LYS A 1 -13.89 23.71 8.27
CA LYS A 1 -13.74 23.72 6.78
C LYS A 1 -12.24 23.79 6.49
N LYS A 2 -11.61 22.79 5.86
CA LYS A 2 -10.14 22.68 5.72
C LYS A 2 -9.64 23.19 4.36
N VAL A 3 -9.97 24.43 4.01
CA VAL A 3 -9.44 25.10 2.81
C VAL A 3 -9.04 26.51 3.24
N SER A 4 -7.77 26.86 3.04
CA SER A 4 -7.25 28.22 3.17
C SER A 4 -7.31 28.92 1.80
N ASP A 5 -6.44 29.89 1.51
CA ASP A 5 -6.47 30.67 0.26
C ASP A 5 -6.20 29.82 -1.00
N HIS A 6 -5.63 28.63 -0.83
CA HIS A 6 -5.31 27.70 -1.91
C HIS A 6 -5.90 26.31 -1.66
N HIS A 7 -6.25 25.62 -2.74
CA HIS A 7 -6.67 24.23 -2.73
C HIS A 7 -5.50 23.31 -3.13
N ALA A 8 -5.69 21.99 -2.97
CA ALA A 8 -4.74 21.00 -3.45
C ALA A 8 -4.50 21.15 -4.98
N VAL A 9 -3.29 20.86 -5.44
CA VAL A 9 -2.98 20.90 -6.89
C VAL A 9 -3.80 19.83 -7.60
N ILE A 10 -4.61 20.25 -8.58
CA ILE A 10 -5.44 19.38 -9.42
C ILE A 10 -5.25 19.77 -10.89
N PRO A 11 -5.48 18.85 -11.85
CA PRO A 11 -5.45 19.18 -13.26
C PRO A 11 -6.54 20.22 -13.58
N THR A 12 -6.19 21.18 -14.43
CA THR A 12 -7.18 22.12 -14.98
C THR A 12 -7.90 21.49 -16.17
N ILE A 13 -9.00 22.11 -16.62
CA ILE A 13 -9.77 21.63 -17.78
C ILE A 13 -8.89 21.55 -19.04
N VAL A 14 -8.01 22.53 -19.24
CA VAL A 14 -7.06 22.58 -20.37
C VAL A 14 -6.14 21.36 -20.40
N ALA A 15 -5.76 20.81 -19.24
CA ALA A 15 -4.93 19.61 -19.18
C ALA A 15 -5.62 18.36 -19.77
N GLY A 16 -6.96 18.32 -19.79
CA GLY A 16 -7.73 17.25 -20.44
C GLY A 16 -7.76 17.34 -21.96
N GLU A 17 -7.45 18.51 -22.52
CA GLU A 17 -7.42 18.78 -23.97
C GLU A 17 -5.99 18.79 -24.54
N ALA A 18 -4.99 18.81 -23.65
CA ALA A 18 -3.58 18.88 -24.03
C ALA A 18 -3.10 17.58 -24.68
N ASP A 19 -2.29 17.71 -25.75
CA ASP A 19 -1.55 16.60 -26.31
C ASP A 19 -0.38 16.23 -25.37
N LEU A 20 -0.57 15.15 -24.61
CA LEU A 20 0.45 14.63 -23.69
C LEU A 20 1.74 14.20 -24.41
N SER A 21 1.68 13.86 -25.69
CA SER A 21 2.87 13.44 -26.45
C SER A 21 3.80 14.63 -26.75
N ALA A 22 3.26 15.84 -26.80
CA ALA A 22 4.00 17.08 -27.01
C ALA A 22 4.76 17.55 -25.75
N LEU A 23 4.41 17.03 -24.56
CA LEU A 23 5.07 17.40 -23.32
C LEU A 23 6.45 16.73 -23.15
N PRO A 24 7.45 17.45 -22.61
CA PRO A 24 8.68 16.86 -22.12
C PRO A 24 8.41 15.72 -21.14
N ALA A 25 9.31 14.73 -21.08
CA ALA A 25 9.09 13.53 -20.28
C ALA A 25 8.82 13.84 -18.80
N GLY A 26 9.61 14.72 -18.18
CA GLY A 26 9.43 15.10 -16.78
C GLY A 26 8.07 15.76 -16.51
N GLU A 27 7.68 16.74 -17.32
CA GLU A 27 6.40 17.45 -17.19
C GLU A 27 5.21 16.51 -17.37
N ARG A 28 5.29 15.61 -18.37
CA ARG A 28 4.28 14.59 -18.61
C ARG A 28 4.10 13.67 -17.41
N GLU A 29 5.20 13.20 -16.81
CA GLU A 29 5.11 12.31 -15.65
C GLU A 29 4.58 13.04 -14.41
N VAL A 30 4.96 14.30 -14.18
CA VAL A 30 4.36 15.13 -13.11
C VAL A 30 2.86 15.33 -13.32
N LEU A 31 2.42 15.65 -14.54
CA LEU A 31 0.99 15.80 -14.84
C LEU A 31 0.23 14.48 -14.59
N LYS A 32 0.78 13.35 -15.04
CA LYS A 32 0.20 12.02 -14.77
C LYS A 32 0.10 11.73 -13.26
N LEU A 33 1.12 12.09 -12.48
CA LEU A 33 1.12 11.92 -11.03
C LEU A 33 -0.02 12.72 -10.39
N VAL A 34 -0.21 13.98 -10.77
CA VAL A 34 -1.29 14.84 -10.28
C VAL A 34 -2.67 14.28 -10.69
N CYS A 35 -2.85 13.90 -11.96
CA CYS A 35 -4.08 13.27 -12.44
C CYS A 35 -4.41 11.98 -11.68
N ARG A 36 -3.42 11.10 -11.50
CA ARG A 36 -3.56 9.86 -10.73
C ARG A 36 -4.00 10.14 -9.29
N GLN A 37 -3.43 11.16 -8.65
CA GLN A 37 -3.76 11.52 -7.28
C GLN A 37 -5.23 11.98 -7.15
N VAL A 38 -5.72 12.76 -8.12
CA VAL A 38 -7.14 13.16 -8.16
C VAL A 38 -8.05 11.95 -8.36
N LEU A 39 -7.72 11.08 -9.31
CA LEU A 39 -8.48 9.84 -9.54
C LEU A 39 -8.56 8.98 -8.28
N MET A 40 -7.46 8.83 -7.55
CA MET A 40 -7.43 8.13 -6.27
C MET A 40 -8.32 8.83 -5.21
N ALA A 41 -8.24 10.15 -5.10
CA ALA A 41 -8.96 10.92 -4.09
C ALA A 41 -10.49 10.89 -4.28
N VAL A 42 -10.98 10.74 -5.51
CA VAL A 42 -12.41 10.66 -5.83
C VAL A 42 -12.94 9.23 -5.99
N SER A 43 -12.07 8.23 -5.87
CA SER A 43 -12.44 6.82 -5.99
C SER A 43 -13.00 6.24 -4.70
N GLU A 44 -13.65 5.09 -4.82
CA GLU A 44 -14.09 4.32 -3.65
C GLU A 44 -12.90 3.92 -2.75
N ALA A 45 -13.20 3.72 -1.48
CA ALA A 45 -12.24 3.19 -0.51
C ALA A 45 -11.73 1.80 -0.95
N HIS A 46 -10.44 1.58 -0.73
CA HIS A 46 -9.86 0.23 -0.76
C HIS A 46 -10.36 -0.54 0.46
N CYS A 47 -11.00 -1.69 0.26
CA CYS A 47 -11.51 -2.53 1.33
C CYS A 47 -10.85 -3.90 1.30
N TYR A 48 -10.50 -4.41 2.47
CA TYR A 48 -9.93 -5.73 2.65
C TYR A 48 -10.42 -6.34 3.96
N MET A 49 -10.33 -7.66 4.05
CA MET A 49 -10.51 -8.43 5.28
C MET A 49 -9.14 -8.89 5.77
N GLU A 50 -8.82 -8.59 7.03
CA GLU A 50 -7.62 -9.11 7.69
C GLU A 50 -8.02 -10.30 8.57
N ALA A 51 -7.35 -11.44 8.36
CA ALA A 51 -7.45 -12.62 9.20
C ALA A 51 -6.18 -12.73 10.05
N SER A 52 -6.34 -13.01 11.35
CA SER A 52 -5.25 -13.23 12.30
C SER A 52 -5.47 -14.56 13.00
N VAL A 53 -4.48 -15.44 12.94
CA VAL A 53 -4.52 -16.77 13.54
C VAL A 53 -3.41 -16.86 14.57
N VAL A 54 -3.77 -17.20 15.80
CA VAL A 54 -2.84 -17.46 16.90
C VAL A 54 -2.76 -18.96 17.11
N MET A 55 -1.55 -19.49 17.14
CA MET A 55 -1.28 -20.93 17.27
C MET A 55 -0.37 -21.17 18.47
N ASP A 56 -0.67 -22.19 19.26
CA ASP A 56 0.22 -22.69 20.30
C ASP A 56 1.04 -23.85 19.72
N CYS A 57 2.37 -23.77 19.86
CA CYS A 57 3.28 -24.85 19.56
C CYS A 57 4.20 -25.07 20.77
N GLY A 58 3.90 -26.11 21.55
CA GLY A 58 4.71 -26.49 22.72
C GLY A 58 4.73 -25.44 23.84
N GLY A 59 3.64 -24.69 24.03
CA GLY A 59 3.52 -23.61 25.01
C GLY A 59 4.00 -22.24 24.50
N THR A 60 4.45 -22.15 23.24
CA THR A 60 4.87 -20.90 22.60
C THR A 60 3.84 -20.45 21.57
N PHE A 61 3.43 -19.19 21.64
CA PHE A 61 2.43 -18.63 20.72
C PHE A 61 3.07 -18.01 19.47
N PHE A 62 2.54 -18.39 18.31
CA PHE A 62 2.88 -17.83 17.00
C PHE A 62 1.66 -17.14 16.40
N THR A 63 1.87 -16.07 15.62
CA THR A 63 0.78 -15.35 14.95
C THR A 63 1.01 -15.33 13.43
N ALA A 64 0.02 -15.77 12.68
CA ALA A 64 -0.04 -15.58 11.23
C ALA A 64 -1.12 -14.53 10.91
N LYS A 65 -0.79 -13.59 10.02
CA LYS A 65 -1.76 -12.61 9.49
C LYS A 65 -1.83 -12.73 7.98
N GLY A 66 -3.03 -12.56 7.43
CA GLY A 66 -3.23 -12.43 5.99
C GLY A 66 -4.36 -11.49 5.67
N ARG A 67 -4.31 -10.96 4.44
CA ARG A 67 -5.29 -10.01 3.94
C ARG A 67 -5.88 -10.50 2.64
N THR A 68 -7.18 -10.30 2.50
CA THR A 68 -7.93 -10.59 1.28
C THR A 68 -8.63 -9.31 0.85
N VAL A 69 -8.25 -8.77 -0.30
CA VAL A 69 -8.88 -7.57 -0.86
C VAL A 69 -10.31 -7.90 -1.27
N THR A 70 -11.29 -7.17 -0.71
CA THR A 70 -12.71 -7.30 -1.06
C THR A 70 -13.13 -6.25 -2.08
N LYS A 71 -12.52 -5.06 -2.03
CA LYS A 71 -12.65 -4.01 -3.05
C LYS A 71 -11.30 -3.34 -3.30
N PRO A 72 -10.81 -3.26 -4.54
CA PRO A 72 -9.54 -2.60 -4.82
C PRO A 72 -9.60 -1.09 -4.56
N GLY A 73 -10.73 -0.42 -4.84
CA GLY A 73 -10.90 1.02 -4.62
C GLY A 73 -9.84 1.85 -5.35
N TRP A 74 -9.40 2.93 -4.70
CA TRP A 74 -8.34 3.82 -5.20
C TRP A 74 -7.01 3.12 -5.52
N LYS A 75 -6.71 1.95 -4.92
CA LYS A 75 -5.49 1.20 -5.23
C LYS A 75 -5.43 0.68 -6.67
N THR A 76 -6.55 0.69 -7.41
CA THR A 76 -6.59 0.35 -8.84
C THR A 76 -5.63 1.22 -9.68
N TYR A 77 -5.32 2.44 -9.24
CA TYR A 77 -4.45 3.37 -9.97
C TYR A 77 -2.96 3.25 -9.60
N ILE A 78 -2.60 2.39 -8.65
CA ILE A 78 -1.22 2.17 -8.24
C ILE A 78 -0.69 0.91 -8.92
N ASP A 79 0.58 0.94 -9.31
CA ASP A 79 1.26 -0.24 -9.83
C ASP A 79 1.17 -1.38 -8.81
N LYS A 80 0.96 -2.60 -9.31
CA LYS A 80 0.67 -3.78 -8.47
C LYS A 80 1.72 -3.90 -7.35
N GLU A 81 1.34 -3.51 -6.13
CA GLU A 81 2.06 -3.85 -4.92
C GLU A 81 2.17 -5.39 -4.81
N GLN A 82 3.11 -5.88 -4.00
CA GLN A 82 3.12 -7.29 -3.62
C GLN A 82 1.71 -7.71 -3.24
N ARG A 83 1.21 -8.78 -3.88
CA ARG A 83 -0.12 -9.31 -3.59
C ARG A 83 -0.17 -9.66 -2.10
N ASP A 84 -1.13 -9.04 -1.41
CA ASP A 84 -1.50 -9.42 -0.05
C ASP A 84 -1.70 -10.95 0.01
N LYS A 85 -1.07 -11.60 0.97
CA LYS A 85 -1.19 -13.04 1.16
C LYS A 85 -2.43 -13.31 2.00
N SER A 86 -3.40 -14.02 1.42
CA SER A 86 -4.54 -14.53 2.16
C SER A 86 -4.13 -15.74 3.01
N LEU A 87 -4.76 -15.91 4.17
CA LEU A 87 -4.65 -17.15 4.92
C LEU A 87 -5.68 -18.17 4.41
N PRO A 88 -5.39 -19.48 4.48
CA PRO A 88 -6.40 -20.51 4.28
C PRO A 88 -7.47 -20.41 5.37
N ASN A 89 -8.65 -20.96 5.08
CA ASN A 89 -9.71 -21.06 6.09
C ASN A 89 -9.32 -22.10 7.15
N LEU A 90 -9.32 -21.70 8.41
CA LEU A 90 -8.95 -22.54 9.56
C LEU A 90 -10.09 -22.50 10.58
N ALA A 91 -10.43 -23.66 11.13
CA ALA A 91 -11.40 -23.74 12.23
C ALA A 91 -10.69 -23.52 13.57
N GLU A 92 -11.40 -22.94 14.53
CA GLU A 92 -10.88 -22.86 15.90
C GLU A 92 -10.56 -24.25 16.45
N ASN A 93 -9.47 -24.35 17.21
CA ASN A 93 -8.96 -25.60 17.78
C ASN A 93 -8.52 -26.65 16.74
N SER A 94 -8.32 -26.28 15.48
CA SER A 94 -7.71 -27.18 14.49
C SER A 94 -6.26 -27.51 14.86
N VAL A 95 -5.89 -28.78 14.79
CA VAL A 95 -4.51 -29.23 14.97
C VAL A 95 -3.78 -29.16 13.63
N LEU A 96 -2.64 -28.47 13.61
CA LEU A 96 -1.77 -28.33 12.45
C LEU A 96 -0.43 -29.01 12.74
N THR A 97 0.17 -29.65 11.72
CA THR A 97 1.53 -30.18 11.79
C THR A 97 2.46 -29.23 11.06
N PRO A 98 3.50 -28.67 11.70
CA PRO A 98 4.45 -27.79 11.02
C PRO A 98 5.31 -28.60 10.03
N ASP A 99 5.45 -28.09 8.80
CA ASP A 99 6.31 -28.68 7.79
C ASP A 99 7.81 -28.47 8.11
N GLU A 100 8.15 -27.30 8.65
CA GLU A 100 9.51 -26.92 9.03
C GLU A 100 9.49 -26.07 10.31
N VAL A 101 10.46 -26.30 11.20
CA VAL A 101 10.72 -25.49 12.38
C VAL A 101 12.18 -25.08 12.38
N SER A 102 12.44 -23.77 12.41
CA SER A 102 13.78 -23.20 12.27
C SER A 102 14.02 -22.09 13.28
N ILE A 103 15.27 -21.92 13.71
CA ILE A 103 15.71 -20.75 14.50
C ILE A 103 16.28 -19.71 13.53
N LYS A 104 15.82 -18.45 13.65
CA LYS A 104 16.33 -17.34 12.85
C LYS A 104 17.13 -16.38 13.70
N GLU A 105 18.37 -16.12 13.28
CA GLU A 105 19.21 -15.07 13.85
C GLU A 105 19.03 -13.77 13.07
N GLY A 106 19.06 -12.63 13.77
CA GLY A 106 18.91 -11.31 13.18
C GLY A 106 19.81 -10.28 13.87
N GLN A 107 20.19 -9.24 13.14
CA GLN A 107 20.95 -8.10 13.66
C GLN A 107 20.20 -6.79 13.38
N THR A 108 20.31 -5.83 14.30
CA THR A 108 19.75 -4.49 14.13
C THR A 108 20.57 -3.70 13.12
N THR A 109 19.91 -2.85 12.34
CA THR A 109 20.56 -1.95 11.38
C THR A 109 20.50 -0.51 11.89
N PRO A 110 21.56 0.31 11.72
CA PRO A 110 21.49 1.73 12.04
C PRO A 110 20.45 2.46 11.16
N PRO A 111 19.97 3.65 11.59
CA PRO A 111 19.07 4.47 10.79
C PRO A 111 19.67 4.80 9.42
N LYS A 112 18.83 4.83 8.39
CA LYS A 112 19.26 5.25 7.05
C LYS A 112 19.56 6.75 7.05
N HIS A 113 20.55 7.15 6.26
CA HIS A 113 20.77 8.57 5.96
C HIS A 113 19.58 9.16 5.21
N TYR A 114 19.41 10.48 5.32
CA TYR A 114 18.41 11.19 4.55
C TYR A 114 18.71 11.12 3.05
N THR A 115 17.67 10.80 2.30
CA THR A 115 17.47 11.11 0.88
C THR A 115 16.76 12.46 0.73
N GLU A 116 16.71 13.02 -0.48
CA GLU A 116 15.98 14.27 -0.76
C GLU A 116 14.52 14.21 -0.27
N ASP A 117 13.80 13.13 -0.60
CA ASP A 117 12.40 12.90 -0.18
C ASP A 117 12.24 12.84 1.34
N THR A 118 13.08 12.04 2.00
CA THR A 118 13.02 11.89 3.47
C THR A 118 13.49 13.14 4.21
N LEU A 119 14.32 13.98 3.60
CA LEU A 119 14.76 15.25 4.17
C LEU A 119 13.65 16.30 4.07
N LEU A 120 12.94 16.36 2.93
CA LEU A 120 11.78 17.23 2.74
C LEU A 120 10.62 16.88 3.68
N SER A 121 10.52 15.62 4.09
CA SER A 121 9.45 15.12 4.97
C SER A 121 9.72 15.28 6.47
N ALA A 122 10.97 15.53 6.88
CA ALA A 122 11.40 15.62 8.28
C ALA A 122 10.99 16.96 8.92
#